data_AF-A0A9R1M349-F1
#
_entry.id   AF-A0A9R1M349-F1
#
_cell.length_a   1.000
_cell.length_b   1.000
_cell.length_c   1.000
_cell.angle_alpha   90.00
_cell.angle_beta   90.00
_cell.angle_gamma   90.00
#
_symmetry.space_group_name_H-M   'P 1'
#
loop_
_entity.id
_entity.type
_entity.pdbx_description
1 polymer ?
#
loop_
_entity_poly.entity_id
_entity_poly.type
_entity_poly.pdbx_seq_one_letter_code
_entity_poly.pdbx_strand_id
1 'polypeptide(L)'
;MQKWRKRQINRTQTCCGRACSSRHLSAFAPALTRLTRHQHDDWILDEDTKALHFLQPDLVLFTGDYGNENVQLVKSISDLQFPKAAILGNHDCWRTHQFSEKKVDRVRLQLASLGEQHVGYQCLDFPTIKLSVVGGRPFSCGGDRLFRPKLLSQRYGVDDMAGSARKIYDAATAAPEEHSVILLAHNGPTGLGSRIDDICGRDWVAGGGDHGDPDLEQAISDLQRETGVSIPLVVFGHMHKSLAYGGGLRKMIAFGANNQTIYLNGAVVPRVKPAEAMNPSTISTSERDELQESASVGPMSRAFTTVDLFDGTVEKISEVWVLVSGAQAELEEETVLYKRPCEHM
;
A
#
# COMPACT_ATOMS: atom_id res chain seq x y z
N MET A 1 -5.28 -54.62 -60.51
CA MET A 1 -5.26 -53.54 -59.50
C MET A 1 -3.83 -53.16 -59.19
N GLN A 2 -3.60 -51.87 -58.95
CA GLN A 2 -2.34 -51.13 -59.07
C GLN A 2 -1.26 -51.48 -58.03
N LYS A 3 0.00 -51.31 -58.46
CA LYS A 3 1.24 -51.22 -57.66
C LYS A 3 1.38 -49.83 -57.00
N TRP A 4 2.14 -49.73 -55.90
CA TRP A 4 3.40 -48.93 -55.73
C TRP A 4 3.65 -48.40 -54.30
N ARG A 5 4.79 -48.84 -53.74
CA ARG A 5 5.86 -48.20 -52.91
C ARG A 5 5.58 -47.09 -51.87
N LYS A 6 6.17 -47.34 -50.68
CA LYS A 6 6.97 -46.48 -49.75
C LYS A 6 6.84 -44.96 -49.83
N ARG A 7 6.71 -44.32 -48.65
CA ARG A 7 7.56 -43.18 -48.23
C ARG A 7 7.50 -42.92 -46.71
N GLN A 8 8.67 -42.94 -46.08
CA GLN A 8 8.96 -42.21 -44.84
C GLN A 8 8.92 -40.71 -45.13
N ILE A 9 8.39 -39.92 -44.21
CA ILE A 9 8.60 -38.47 -44.12
C ILE A 9 8.88 -38.13 -42.65
N ASN A 10 10.10 -37.67 -42.39
CA ASN A 10 10.45 -36.90 -41.19
C ASN A 10 9.76 -35.54 -41.25
N ARG A 11 9.17 -35.07 -40.15
CA ARG A 11 9.07 -33.64 -39.86
C ARG A 11 9.27 -33.36 -38.37
N THR A 12 10.18 -32.43 -38.17
CA THR A 12 10.66 -31.73 -36.99
C THR A 12 9.62 -30.84 -36.32
N GLN A 13 9.96 -30.38 -35.09
CA GLN A 13 9.38 -29.27 -34.32
C GLN A 13 8.02 -29.57 -33.66
N THR A 14 7.78 -29.26 -32.40
CA THR A 14 8.21 -28.10 -31.61
C THR A 14 8.38 -28.45 -30.12
N CYS A 15 9.36 -27.83 -29.47
CA CYS A 15 9.43 -27.74 -28.01
C CYS A 15 8.09 -27.26 -27.46
N CYS A 16 7.53 -28.02 -26.53
CA CYS A 16 6.44 -27.56 -25.69
C CYS A 16 6.94 -26.31 -24.95
N GLY A 17 6.34 -25.17 -25.27
CA GLY A 17 6.65 -23.90 -24.63
C GLY A 17 6.50 -24.04 -23.13
N ARG A 18 7.56 -23.72 -22.38
CA ARG A 18 7.43 -23.34 -20.99
C ARG A 18 6.39 -22.22 -20.94
N ALA A 19 5.35 -22.42 -20.14
CA ALA A 19 4.49 -21.33 -19.73
C ALA A 19 5.41 -20.22 -19.19
N CYS A 20 5.44 -19.10 -19.88
CA CYS A 20 6.14 -17.90 -19.42
C CYS A 20 5.33 -17.42 -18.21
N SER A 21 5.82 -17.68 -16.99
CA SER A 21 5.16 -17.12 -15.81
C SER A 21 5.37 -15.61 -15.82
N SER A 22 4.27 -14.87 -15.72
CA SER A 22 4.25 -13.42 -15.65
C SER A 22 4.90 -12.96 -14.35
N ARG A 23 5.78 -11.96 -14.44
CA ARG A 23 6.15 -11.13 -13.28
C ARG A 23 4.96 -10.24 -12.96
N HIS A 24 4.57 -10.19 -11.70
CA HIS A 24 3.49 -9.32 -11.25
C HIS A 24 4.08 -8.11 -10.53
N LEU A 25 3.67 -6.93 -10.98
CA LEU A 25 4.09 -5.66 -10.41
C LEU A 25 2.95 -5.12 -9.56
N SER A 26 3.14 -5.02 -8.25
CA SER A 26 2.23 -4.25 -7.40
C SER A 26 2.84 -2.89 -7.12
N ALA A 27 2.10 -1.80 -7.35
CA ALA A 27 2.52 -0.46 -6.96
C ALA A 27 1.64 0.02 -5.83
N PHE A 28 2.26 0.42 -4.74
CA PHE A 28 1.64 0.88 -3.52
C PHE A 28 1.61 2.40 -3.59
N ALA A 29 0.42 2.96 -3.52
CA ALA A 29 0.26 4.37 -3.26
C ALA A 29 0.43 4.58 -1.74
N PRO A 30 1.40 5.40 -1.29
CA PRO A 30 1.66 5.66 0.12
C PRO A 30 0.40 6.07 0.89
N ALA A 31 0.40 5.80 2.20
CA ALA A 31 -0.46 6.48 3.17
C ALA A 31 -0.34 8.00 2.97
N LEU A 32 -1.48 8.68 3.05
CA LEU A 32 -1.59 10.09 2.68
C LEU A 32 -1.53 10.99 3.92
N THR A 33 -0.59 10.76 4.84
CA THR A 33 -0.57 11.48 6.11
C THR A 33 0.59 12.46 6.23
N ARG A 34 0.37 13.76 6.44
CA ARG A 34 1.38 14.64 7.07
C ARG A 34 0.85 15.22 8.37
N LEU A 35 1.54 14.92 9.46
CA LEU A 35 1.37 15.55 10.77
C LEU A 35 1.93 16.98 10.76
N THR A 36 1.22 17.92 10.15
CA THR A 36 1.24 19.35 10.48
C THR A 36 0.00 19.99 9.85
N ARG A 37 -0.69 20.85 10.61
CA ARG A 37 -1.87 21.59 10.14
C ARG A 37 -1.62 22.14 8.72
N HIS A 38 -2.39 21.66 7.74
CA HIS A 38 -2.66 22.22 6.40
C HIS A 38 -2.36 21.42 5.12
N GLN A 39 -1.82 20.19 5.13
CA GLN A 39 -1.62 19.40 3.90
C GLN A 39 -1.83 17.89 4.13
N HIS A 40 -3.08 17.42 4.11
CA HIS A 40 -3.43 15.99 4.10
C HIS A 40 -4.16 15.60 2.80
N ASP A 41 -3.98 16.35 1.72
CA ASP A 41 -4.77 16.23 0.49
C ASP A 41 -3.87 16.11 -0.75
N ASP A 42 -2.66 15.56 -0.60
CA ASP A 42 -1.67 15.42 -1.68
C ASP A 42 -2.03 14.28 -2.66
N TRP A 43 -3.31 14.16 -3.02
CA TRP A 43 -3.86 13.25 -4.02
C TRP A 43 -4.55 14.07 -5.11
N ILE A 44 -4.12 13.86 -6.35
CA ILE A 44 -4.76 14.48 -7.52
C ILE A 44 -4.97 13.37 -8.53
N LEU A 45 -6.23 12.95 -8.71
CA LEU A 45 -6.59 11.80 -9.54
C LEU A 45 -5.89 11.77 -10.89
N ASP A 46 -5.92 12.87 -11.63
CA ASP A 46 -5.33 12.96 -12.97
C ASP A 46 -3.81 12.70 -12.94
N GLU A 47 -3.11 13.38 -12.03
CA GLU A 47 -1.67 13.30 -11.91
C GLU A 47 -1.18 11.95 -11.36
N ASP A 48 -1.89 11.43 -10.35
CA ASP A 48 -1.62 10.11 -9.79
C ASP A 48 -1.95 9.00 -10.79
N THR A 49 -2.97 9.17 -11.62
CA THR A 49 -3.30 8.26 -12.73
C THR A 49 -2.18 8.22 -13.76
N LYS A 50 -1.59 9.37 -14.12
CA LYS A 50 -0.42 9.42 -15.03
C LYS A 50 0.77 8.67 -14.47
N ALA A 51 1.09 8.90 -13.20
CA ALA A 51 2.18 8.19 -12.53
C ALA A 51 1.94 6.68 -12.45
N LEU A 52 0.70 6.26 -12.13
CA LEU A 52 0.32 4.85 -12.10
C LEU A 52 0.34 4.21 -13.50
N HIS A 53 -0.06 4.92 -14.56
CA HIS A 53 0.09 4.43 -15.94
C HIS A 53 1.55 4.25 -16.34
N PHE A 54 2.47 5.10 -15.85
CA PHE A 54 3.90 4.91 -16.03
C PHE A 54 4.42 3.67 -15.27
N LEU A 55 4.00 3.49 -14.02
CA LEU A 55 4.42 2.36 -13.19
C LEU A 55 3.81 1.03 -13.63
N GLN A 56 2.62 1.03 -14.24
CA GLN A 56 1.91 -0.17 -14.73
C GLN A 56 1.66 -1.26 -13.66
N PRO A 57 1.04 -0.95 -12.50
CA PRO A 57 0.73 -1.96 -11.51
C PRO A 57 -0.45 -2.86 -11.91
N ASP A 58 -0.37 -4.12 -11.51
CA ASP A 58 -1.48 -5.06 -11.48
C ASP A 58 -2.48 -4.74 -10.36
N LEU A 59 -2.01 -4.15 -9.26
CA LEU A 59 -2.79 -3.85 -8.06
C LEU A 59 -2.25 -2.64 -7.32
N VAL A 60 -3.14 -1.75 -6.86
CA VAL A 60 -2.83 -0.58 -6.05
C VAL A 60 -3.38 -0.72 -4.63
N LEU A 61 -2.50 -0.63 -3.63
CA LEU A 61 -2.91 -0.63 -2.22
C LEU A 61 -2.84 0.78 -1.62
N PHE A 62 -3.84 1.15 -0.83
CA PHE A 62 -3.89 2.41 -0.09
C PHE A 62 -3.96 2.14 1.41
N THR A 63 -2.97 2.62 2.16
CA THR A 63 -2.81 2.31 3.59
C THR A 63 -3.49 3.32 4.54
N GLY A 64 -4.38 4.19 4.06
CA GLY A 64 -5.19 5.09 4.89
C GLY A 64 -4.69 6.52 5.07
N ASP A 65 -5.41 7.26 5.94
CA ASP A 65 -5.23 8.67 6.29
C ASP A 65 -5.50 9.66 5.15
N TYR A 66 -6.66 9.52 4.54
CA TYR A 66 -7.17 10.28 3.40
C TYR A 66 -7.75 11.66 3.80
N GLY A 67 -6.93 12.56 4.36
CA GLY A 67 -7.37 13.96 4.46
C GLY A 67 -8.26 14.31 5.65
N ASN A 68 -8.13 13.61 6.78
CA ASN A 68 -8.94 13.85 7.99
C ASN A 68 -10.45 13.75 7.73
N GLU A 69 -10.89 12.59 7.24
CA GLU A 69 -12.25 12.30 6.77
C GLU A 69 -12.60 13.01 5.44
N ASN A 70 -11.66 13.20 4.51
CA ASN A 70 -11.95 13.89 3.24
C ASN A 70 -12.73 12.98 2.26
N VAL A 71 -14.06 13.04 2.34
CA VAL A 71 -14.97 12.26 1.48
C VAL A 71 -14.71 12.46 -0.02
N GLN A 72 -14.34 13.68 -0.45
CA GLN A 72 -14.08 13.93 -1.88
C GLN A 72 -12.79 13.26 -2.34
N LEU A 73 -11.76 13.26 -1.49
CA LEU A 73 -10.51 12.55 -1.75
C LEU A 73 -10.75 11.03 -1.81
N VAL A 74 -11.49 10.48 -0.85
CA VAL A 74 -11.85 9.06 -0.85
C VAL A 74 -12.68 8.67 -2.08
N LYS A 75 -13.63 9.52 -2.47
CA LYS A 75 -14.37 9.33 -3.73
C LYS A 75 -13.43 9.35 -4.94
N SER A 76 -12.47 10.27 -4.95
CA SER A 76 -11.46 10.35 -6.00
C SER A 76 -10.57 9.10 -6.07
N ILE A 77 -10.20 8.50 -4.93
CA ILE A 77 -9.52 7.19 -4.87
C ILE A 77 -10.43 6.09 -5.45
N SER A 78 -11.72 6.09 -5.12
CA SER A 78 -12.69 5.13 -5.66
C SER A 78 -12.86 5.28 -7.18
N ASP A 79 -12.78 6.50 -7.72
CA ASP A 79 -12.93 6.79 -9.15
C ASP A 79 -11.70 6.33 -9.99
N LEU A 80 -10.58 6.00 -9.35
CA LEU A 80 -9.37 5.50 -10.03
C LEU A 80 -9.66 4.17 -10.75
N GLN A 81 -9.33 4.07 -12.04
CA GLN A 81 -9.63 2.89 -12.87
C GLN A 81 -8.49 1.86 -12.87
N PHE A 82 -8.09 1.40 -11.69
CA PHE A 82 -7.10 0.34 -11.47
C PHE A 82 -7.64 -0.67 -10.44
N PRO A 83 -7.28 -1.96 -10.51
CA PRO A 83 -7.52 -2.88 -9.40
C PRO A 83 -6.92 -2.30 -8.12
N LYS A 84 -7.72 -2.22 -7.05
CA LYS A 84 -7.29 -1.57 -5.81
C LYS A 84 -7.92 -2.16 -4.57
N ALA A 85 -7.20 -2.00 -3.46
CA ALA A 85 -7.71 -2.19 -2.11
C ALA A 85 -7.27 -1.03 -1.22
N ALA A 86 -8.12 -0.64 -0.29
CA ALA A 86 -7.93 0.50 0.59
C ALA A 86 -8.30 0.13 2.02
N ILE A 87 -7.63 0.74 2.99
CA ILE A 87 -8.02 0.69 4.39
C ILE A 87 -8.02 2.10 4.97
N LEU A 88 -9.07 2.45 5.72
CA LEU A 88 -9.16 3.73 6.40
C LEU A 88 -8.24 3.79 7.63
N GLY A 89 -7.51 4.90 7.79
CA GLY A 89 -6.60 5.20 8.89
C GLY A 89 -7.22 5.97 10.04
N ASN A 90 -6.43 6.29 11.07
CA ASN A 90 -6.96 7.01 12.24
C ASN A 90 -7.47 8.41 11.89
N HIS A 91 -6.86 9.08 10.92
CA HIS A 91 -7.32 10.39 10.47
C HIS A 91 -8.65 10.31 9.72
N ASP A 92 -9.00 9.16 9.15
CA ASP A 92 -10.27 8.95 8.41
C ASP A 92 -11.50 8.80 9.30
N CYS A 93 -11.32 8.84 10.62
CA CYS A 93 -12.37 8.99 11.62
C CYS A 93 -12.04 10.06 12.69
N TRP A 94 -11.16 11.02 12.37
CA TRP A 94 -10.63 11.97 13.34
C TRP A 94 -11.70 12.82 14.02
N ARG A 95 -12.73 13.25 13.28
CA ARG A 95 -13.80 14.15 13.78
C ARG A 95 -15.04 13.39 14.21
N THR A 96 -15.16 12.11 13.87
CA THR A 96 -16.30 11.27 14.20
C THR A 96 -16.18 10.75 15.64
N HIS A 97 -16.55 11.60 16.59
CA HIS A 97 -16.54 11.32 18.03
C HIS A 97 -17.85 10.72 18.53
N GLN A 98 -18.96 11.06 17.88
CA GLN A 98 -20.31 10.66 18.26
C GLN A 98 -20.93 9.89 17.12
N PHE A 99 -21.43 8.70 17.45
CA PHE A 99 -22.06 7.78 16.52
C PHE A 99 -23.57 7.80 16.76
N SER A 100 -24.34 8.04 15.71
CA SER A 100 -25.79 8.01 15.72
C SER A 100 -26.27 7.39 14.43
N GLU A 101 -27.11 6.36 14.51
CA GLU A 101 -27.70 5.73 13.33
C GLU A 101 -28.55 6.71 12.49
N LYS A 102 -29.03 7.79 13.12
CA LYS A 102 -29.93 8.77 12.52
C LYS A 102 -29.23 9.79 11.63
N LYS A 103 -27.91 9.96 11.75
CA LYS A 103 -27.14 10.94 10.96
C LYS A 103 -26.03 10.23 10.20
N VAL A 104 -25.96 10.48 8.90
CA VAL A 104 -24.86 9.99 8.07
C VAL A 104 -23.59 10.76 8.46
N ASP A 105 -22.64 10.07 9.08
CA ASP A 105 -21.31 10.60 9.36
C ASP A 105 -20.37 10.44 8.14
N ARG A 106 -19.22 11.12 8.20
CA ARG A 106 -18.25 11.12 7.08
C ARG A 106 -17.57 9.76 6.91
N VAL A 107 -17.40 8.98 7.99
CA VAL A 107 -16.92 7.60 7.91
C VAL A 107 -17.85 6.76 7.04
N ARG A 108 -19.17 6.86 7.27
CA ARG A 108 -20.18 6.15 6.46
C ARG A 108 -20.13 6.56 4.99
N LEU A 109 -19.91 7.84 4.70
CA LEU A 109 -19.77 8.31 3.32
C LEU A 109 -18.50 7.76 2.65
N GLN A 110 -17.36 7.78 3.34
CA GLN A 110 -16.10 7.20 2.84
C GLN A 110 -16.24 5.70 2.56
N LEU A 111 -16.82 4.94 3.50
CA LEU A 111 -17.10 3.51 3.32
C LEU A 111 -18.06 3.27 2.16
N ALA A 112 -19.11 4.08 2.01
CA ALA A 112 -20.04 3.97 0.89
C ALA A 112 -19.38 4.30 -0.46
N SER A 113 -18.41 5.21 -0.49
CA SER A 113 -17.62 5.50 -1.69
C SER A 113 -16.70 4.35 -2.07
N LEU A 114 -15.94 3.79 -1.12
CA LEU A 114 -15.01 2.69 -1.38
C LEU A 114 -15.73 1.37 -1.68
N GLY A 115 -16.89 1.12 -1.06
CA GLY A 115 -17.63 -0.13 -1.19
C GLY A 115 -16.74 -1.33 -0.82
N GLU A 116 -16.70 -2.33 -1.71
CA GLU A 116 -15.90 -3.55 -1.56
C GLU A 116 -14.38 -3.31 -1.60
N GLN A 117 -13.94 -2.13 -2.08
CA GLN A 117 -12.51 -1.79 -2.10
C GLN A 117 -11.97 -1.48 -0.70
N HIS A 118 -12.82 -1.19 0.28
CA HIS A 118 -12.40 -1.04 1.68
C HIS A 118 -12.29 -2.39 2.36
N VAL A 119 -11.06 -2.85 2.63
CA VAL A 119 -10.80 -4.23 3.07
C VAL A 119 -10.80 -4.44 4.59
N GLY A 120 -11.07 -3.42 5.42
CA GLY A 120 -10.97 -3.55 6.88
C GLY A 120 -11.81 -4.72 7.43
N TYR A 121 -11.14 -5.74 7.99
CA TYR A 121 -11.73 -7.03 8.41
C TYR A 121 -12.44 -7.82 7.29
N GLN A 122 -12.05 -7.64 6.05
CA GLN A 122 -12.60 -8.29 4.87
C GLN A 122 -11.47 -8.84 3.99
N CYS A 123 -11.81 -9.79 3.12
CA CYS A 123 -10.94 -10.34 2.10
C CYS A 123 -11.43 -9.90 0.73
N LEU A 124 -10.54 -9.34 -0.09
CA LEU A 124 -10.81 -8.96 -1.47
C LEU A 124 -9.89 -9.76 -2.40
N ASP A 125 -10.48 -10.54 -3.29
CA ASP A 125 -9.76 -11.48 -4.15
C ASP A 125 -9.40 -10.87 -5.50
N PHE A 126 -8.20 -11.20 -5.99
CA PHE A 126 -7.68 -10.87 -7.32
C PHE A 126 -7.25 -12.15 -8.05
N PRO A 127 -8.20 -12.93 -8.60
CA PRO A 127 -7.92 -14.27 -9.14
C PRO A 127 -6.90 -14.29 -10.29
N THR A 128 -6.88 -13.25 -11.14
CA THR A 128 -5.96 -13.15 -12.28
C THR A 128 -4.49 -13.20 -11.87
N ILE A 129 -4.17 -12.68 -10.68
CA ILE A 129 -2.81 -12.63 -10.13
C ILE A 129 -2.63 -13.58 -8.94
N LYS A 130 -3.65 -14.39 -8.62
CA LYS A 130 -3.70 -15.31 -7.47
C LYS A 130 -3.31 -14.67 -6.14
N LEU A 131 -3.85 -13.48 -5.89
CA LEU A 131 -3.64 -12.74 -4.65
C LEU A 131 -4.98 -12.42 -4.00
N SER A 132 -5.00 -12.43 -2.67
CA SER A 132 -6.08 -11.85 -1.88
C SER A 132 -5.52 -10.77 -0.97
N VAL A 133 -6.24 -9.65 -0.85
CA VAL A 133 -5.91 -8.58 0.10
C VAL A 133 -6.85 -8.68 1.29
N VAL A 134 -6.28 -8.84 2.47
CA VAL A 134 -7.04 -8.93 3.72
C VAL A 134 -6.73 -7.71 4.57
N GLY A 135 -7.76 -6.97 4.97
CA GLY A 135 -7.55 -5.77 5.78
C GLY A 135 -7.42 -6.07 7.27
N GLY A 136 -6.44 -5.42 7.90
CA GLY A 136 -6.32 -5.35 9.35
C GLY A 136 -7.42 -4.51 10.01
N ARG A 137 -7.17 -4.05 11.25
CA ARG A 137 -8.08 -3.13 11.93
C ARG A 137 -8.15 -1.77 11.21
N PRO A 138 -9.34 -1.34 10.72
CA PRO A 138 -9.52 0.00 10.21
C PRO A 138 -9.45 1.01 11.36
N PHE A 139 -9.06 2.24 11.03
CA PHE A 139 -8.93 3.36 11.96
C PHE A 139 -7.88 3.21 13.04
N SER A 140 -7.00 2.20 12.95
CA SER A 140 -5.96 2.01 13.95
C SER A 140 -5.11 3.27 14.09
N CYS A 141 -4.81 3.67 15.33
CA CYS A 141 -3.81 4.70 15.62
C CYS A 141 -2.56 4.11 16.27
N GLY A 142 -2.38 2.79 16.16
CA GLY A 142 -1.34 2.02 16.84
C GLY A 142 -1.51 1.88 18.35
N GLY A 143 -0.67 1.01 18.92
CA GLY A 143 -0.61 0.73 20.35
C GLY A 143 -1.63 -0.28 20.85
N ASP A 144 -1.63 -0.49 22.17
CA ASP A 144 -2.32 -1.58 22.86
C ASP A 144 -3.83 -1.32 23.14
N ARG A 145 -4.41 -0.28 22.53
CA ARG A 145 -5.81 0.11 22.77
C ARG A 145 -6.58 0.33 21.48
N LEU A 146 -7.86 -0.05 21.51
CA LEU A 146 -8.77 0.27 20.41
C LEU A 146 -8.98 1.79 20.31
N PHE A 147 -8.68 2.35 19.14
CA PHE A 147 -9.10 3.69 18.78
C PHE A 147 -10.57 3.68 18.36
N ARG A 148 -11.37 4.62 18.89
CA ARG A 148 -12.82 4.69 18.63
C ARG A 148 -13.56 3.36 18.87
N PRO A 149 -13.51 2.76 20.07
CA PRO A 149 -14.11 1.44 20.33
C PRO A 149 -15.61 1.36 20.00
N LYS A 150 -16.38 2.45 20.24
CA LYS A 150 -17.80 2.51 19.85
C LYS A 150 -18.02 2.41 18.33
N LEU A 151 -17.11 2.96 17.52
CA LEU A 151 -17.16 2.87 16.06
C LEU A 151 -16.95 1.43 15.61
N LEU A 152 -15.89 0.79 16.15
CA LEU A 152 -15.52 -0.58 15.84
C LEU A 152 -16.61 -1.56 16.25
N SER A 153 -17.16 -1.39 17.47
CA SER A 153 -18.28 -2.18 17.98
C SER A 153 -19.51 -2.07 17.08
N GLN A 154 -19.95 -0.86 16.74
CA GLN A 154 -21.19 -0.68 15.97
C GLN A 154 -21.07 -1.08 14.49
N ARG A 155 -19.93 -0.78 13.83
CA ARG A 155 -19.78 -1.03 12.39
C ARG A 155 -19.23 -2.41 12.09
N TYR A 156 -18.41 -2.94 12.98
CA TYR A 156 -17.69 -4.19 12.76
C TYR A 156 -17.95 -5.22 13.86
N GLY A 157 -18.70 -4.93 14.93
CA GLY A 157 -18.89 -5.90 16.02
C GLY A 157 -17.59 -6.29 16.72
N VAL A 158 -16.65 -5.34 16.82
CA VAL A 158 -15.35 -5.54 17.49
C VAL A 158 -15.31 -4.70 18.76
N ASP A 159 -15.27 -5.38 19.91
CA ASP A 159 -15.28 -4.76 21.24
C ASP A 159 -13.92 -4.77 21.93
N ASP A 160 -13.01 -5.65 21.51
CA ASP A 160 -11.68 -5.80 22.10
C ASP A 160 -10.63 -6.25 21.05
N MET A 161 -9.35 -6.28 21.47
CA MET A 161 -8.22 -6.71 20.63
C MET A 161 -8.35 -8.15 20.15
N ALA A 162 -8.88 -9.04 20.98
CA ALA A 162 -9.00 -10.46 20.63
C ALA A 162 -10.08 -10.68 19.55
N GLY A 163 -11.21 -9.97 19.65
CA GLY A 163 -12.24 -9.92 18.61
C GLY A 163 -11.71 -9.31 17.31
N SER A 164 -10.87 -8.29 17.40
CA SER A 164 -10.18 -7.69 16.26
C SER A 164 -9.26 -8.72 15.56
N ALA A 165 -8.40 -9.39 16.32
CA ALA A 165 -7.48 -10.40 15.80
C ALA A 165 -8.23 -11.56 15.13
N ARG A 166 -9.30 -12.05 15.78
CA ARG A 166 -10.16 -13.11 15.23
C ARG A 166 -10.77 -12.71 13.89
N LYS A 167 -11.22 -11.46 13.73
CA LYS A 167 -11.77 -11.00 12.45
C LYS A 167 -10.74 -10.97 11.33
N ILE A 168 -9.50 -10.56 11.64
CA ILE A 168 -8.40 -10.57 10.67
C ILE A 168 -8.08 -12.02 10.28
N TYR A 169 -8.00 -12.92 11.26
CA TYR A 169 -7.80 -14.35 11.07
C TYR A 169 -8.89 -14.96 10.18
N ASP A 170 -10.16 -14.78 10.55
CA ASP A 170 -11.31 -15.34 9.82
C ASP A 170 -11.32 -14.84 8.37
N ALA A 171 -11.08 -13.55 8.14
CA ALA A 171 -10.99 -12.97 6.81
C ALA A 171 -9.84 -13.58 5.98
N ALA A 172 -8.67 -13.81 6.58
CA ALA A 172 -7.55 -14.43 5.88
C ALA A 172 -7.79 -15.91 5.57
N THR A 173 -8.44 -16.67 6.45
CA THR A 173 -8.78 -18.07 6.20
C THR A 173 -9.89 -18.26 5.16
N ALA A 174 -10.62 -17.20 4.83
CA ALA A 174 -11.60 -17.20 3.74
C ALA A 174 -10.97 -17.02 2.35
N ALA A 175 -9.68 -16.66 2.25
CA ALA A 175 -9.00 -16.55 0.97
C ALA A 175 -8.91 -17.91 0.25
N PRO A 176 -8.97 -17.95 -1.09
CA PRO A 176 -8.76 -19.18 -1.86
C PRO A 176 -7.40 -19.84 -1.55
N GLU A 177 -7.37 -21.18 -1.51
CA GLU A 177 -6.17 -21.95 -1.13
C GLU A 177 -4.97 -21.70 -2.06
N GLU A 178 -5.25 -21.41 -3.33
CA GLU A 178 -4.25 -21.11 -4.35
C GLU A 178 -3.76 -19.64 -4.35
N HIS A 179 -4.31 -18.79 -3.48
CA HIS A 179 -3.91 -17.39 -3.37
C HIS A 179 -2.82 -17.19 -2.30
N SER A 180 -1.89 -16.27 -2.57
CA SER A 180 -1.12 -15.63 -1.50
C SER A 180 -1.93 -14.49 -0.90
N VAL A 181 -1.86 -14.32 0.43
CA VAL A 181 -2.54 -13.26 1.17
C VAL A 181 -1.59 -12.10 1.45
N ILE A 182 -1.96 -10.91 1.03
CA ILE A 182 -1.34 -9.66 1.47
C ILE A 182 -2.21 -9.07 2.58
N LEU A 183 -1.62 -8.87 3.76
CA LEU A 183 -2.30 -8.12 4.81
C LEU A 183 -2.11 -6.61 4.58
N LEU A 184 -3.20 -5.86 4.53
CA LEU A 184 -3.22 -4.41 4.38
C LEU A 184 -3.75 -3.76 5.66
N ALA A 185 -2.91 -3.03 6.37
CA ALA A 185 -3.28 -2.34 7.61
C ALA A 185 -2.98 -0.85 7.54
N HIS A 186 -3.54 -0.07 8.48
CA HIS A 186 -3.10 1.31 8.63
C HIS A 186 -1.80 1.42 9.43
N ASN A 187 -1.64 0.62 10.48
CA ASN A 187 -0.43 0.55 11.29
C ASN A 187 0.12 -0.89 11.31
N GLY A 188 1.41 -1.04 11.57
CA GLY A 188 2.08 -2.35 11.59
C GLY A 188 1.84 -3.13 12.89
N PRO A 189 2.20 -4.42 12.97
CA PRO A 189 2.00 -5.24 14.16
C PRO A 189 2.99 -4.88 15.28
N THR A 190 2.60 -5.17 16.52
CA THR A 190 3.51 -5.11 17.68
C THR A 190 4.68 -6.09 17.51
N GLY A 191 5.80 -5.83 18.18
CA GLY A 191 7.03 -6.63 18.13
C GLY A 191 8.08 -6.05 17.18
N LEU A 192 7.75 -4.98 16.46
CA LEU A 192 8.60 -4.35 15.44
C LEU A 192 9.00 -2.90 15.78
N GLY A 193 8.89 -2.50 17.06
CA GLY A 193 9.14 -1.12 17.51
C GLY A 193 10.11 -0.99 18.68
N SER A 194 11.10 -1.89 18.80
CA SER A 194 12.04 -1.91 19.94
C SER A 194 12.88 -0.63 20.08
N ARG A 195 13.20 0.01 18.96
CA ARG A 195 13.92 1.29 18.86
C ARG A 195 13.03 2.35 18.21
N ILE A 196 13.32 3.62 18.47
CA ILE A 196 12.58 4.75 17.92
C ILE A 196 12.53 4.76 16.38
N ASP A 197 13.59 4.25 15.74
CA ASP A 197 13.78 4.21 14.29
C ASP A 197 13.32 2.89 13.65
N ASP A 198 12.86 1.92 14.45
CA ASP A 198 12.28 0.69 13.91
C ASP A 198 10.94 0.96 13.21
N ILE A 199 10.48 0.03 12.38
CA ILE A 199 9.32 0.22 11.50
C ILE A 199 8.02 0.57 12.27
N CYS A 200 7.86 0.07 13.49
CA CYS A 200 6.75 0.40 14.41
C CYS A 200 7.22 1.15 15.68
N GLY A 201 8.41 1.75 15.66
CA GLY A 201 9.00 2.46 16.79
C GLY A 201 8.37 3.83 17.07
N ARG A 202 7.98 4.10 18.31
CA ARG A 202 7.46 5.40 18.72
C ARG A 202 8.58 6.44 18.83
N ASP A 203 8.46 7.55 18.12
CA ASP A 203 9.49 8.60 18.02
C ASP A 203 9.04 9.97 18.54
N TRP A 204 7.77 10.12 18.92
CA TRP A 204 7.20 11.37 19.46
C TRP A 204 7.11 11.43 20.99
N VAL A 205 7.61 10.43 21.72
CA VAL A 205 7.61 10.39 23.19
C VAL A 205 8.98 9.98 23.73
N ALA A 206 9.40 10.62 24.83
CA ALA A 206 10.64 10.27 25.51
C ALA A 206 10.62 8.79 25.97
N GLY A 207 11.68 8.06 25.63
CA GLY A 207 11.80 6.62 25.88
C GLY A 207 11.29 5.73 24.75
N GLY A 208 10.55 6.28 23.79
CA GLY A 208 10.06 5.56 22.61
C GLY A 208 9.13 4.41 22.97
N GLY A 209 9.40 3.24 22.39
CA GLY A 209 8.65 2.00 22.62
C GLY A 209 7.90 1.52 21.37
N ASP A 210 7.32 0.33 21.47
CA ASP A 210 6.57 -0.28 20.38
C ASP A 210 5.19 0.38 20.26
N HIS A 211 4.85 0.80 19.04
CA HIS A 211 3.57 1.43 18.70
C HIS A 211 2.76 0.57 17.71
N GLY A 212 3.14 -0.68 17.50
CA GLY A 212 2.43 -1.62 16.65
C GLY A 212 1.07 -2.05 17.22
N ASP A 213 0.29 -2.73 16.39
CA ASP A 213 -1.03 -3.29 16.67
C ASP A 213 -0.94 -4.75 17.18
N PRO A 214 -1.31 -5.04 18.44
CA PRO A 214 -1.20 -6.39 19.01
C PRO A 214 -2.17 -7.41 18.39
N ASP A 215 -3.32 -6.94 17.91
CA ASP A 215 -4.30 -7.79 17.22
C ASP A 215 -3.82 -8.23 15.84
N LEU A 216 -3.07 -7.38 15.13
CA LEU A 216 -2.44 -7.76 13.86
C LEU A 216 -1.30 -8.76 14.09
N GLU A 217 -0.47 -8.53 15.11
CA GLU A 217 0.56 -9.49 15.54
C GLU A 217 -0.06 -10.86 15.85
N GLN A 218 -1.10 -10.88 16.69
CA GLN A 218 -1.80 -12.09 17.10
C GLN A 218 -2.38 -12.83 15.90
N ALA A 219 -3.10 -12.13 15.02
CA ALA A 219 -3.70 -12.74 13.83
C ALA A 219 -2.65 -13.37 12.91
N ILE A 220 -1.52 -12.69 12.68
CA ILE A 220 -0.41 -13.22 11.87
C ILE A 220 0.18 -14.47 12.54
N SER A 221 0.44 -14.42 13.84
CA SER A 221 0.99 -15.56 14.58
C SER A 221 0.07 -16.78 14.54
N ASP A 222 -1.24 -16.56 14.69
CA ASP A 222 -2.23 -17.63 14.65
C ASP A 222 -2.36 -18.22 13.24
N LEU A 223 -2.39 -17.38 12.20
CA LEU A 223 -2.40 -17.85 10.80
C LEU A 223 -1.17 -18.71 10.48
N GLN A 224 0.02 -18.25 10.86
CA GLN A 224 1.28 -18.98 10.63
C GLN A 224 1.37 -20.30 11.40
N ARG A 225 0.72 -20.38 12.58
CA ARG A 225 0.75 -21.57 13.44
C ARG A 225 -0.30 -22.60 13.07
N GLU A 226 -1.49 -22.15 12.65
CA GLU A 226 -2.69 -23.00 12.57
C GLU A 226 -3.14 -23.28 11.15
N THR A 227 -2.59 -22.57 10.15
CA THR A 227 -3.05 -22.65 8.76
C THR A 227 -1.91 -22.82 7.76
N GLY A 228 -2.25 -23.13 6.51
CA GLY A 228 -1.33 -23.12 5.38
C GLY A 228 -1.33 -21.80 4.58
N VAL A 229 -1.99 -20.75 5.09
CA VAL A 229 -2.12 -19.47 4.36
C VAL A 229 -0.75 -18.83 4.17
N SER A 230 -0.39 -18.58 2.91
CA SER A 230 0.85 -17.89 2.55
C SER A 230 0.69 -16.38 2.75
N ILE A 231 1.48 -15.79 3.65
CA ILE A 231 1.48 -14.35 3.92
C ILE A 231 2.86 -13.77 3.57
N PRO A 232 3.19 -13.58 2.27
CA PRO A 232 4.50 -13.10 1.87
C PRO A 232 4.74 -11.62 2.25
N LEU A 233 3.66 -10.85 2.42
CA LEU A 233 3.74 -9.40 2.59
C LEU A 233 2.65 -8.88 3.54
N VAL A 234 3.07 -8.03 4.47
CA VAL A 234 2.20 -7.22 5.33
C VAL A 234 2.52 -5.76 5.06
N VAL A 235 1.56 -5.01 4.52
CA VAL A 235 1.73 -3.60 4.16
C VAL A 235 0.93 -2.71 5.07
N PHE A 236 1.57 -1.65 5.55
CA PHE A 236 0.93 -0.65 6.40
C PHE A 236 1.49 0.75 6.20
N GLY A 237 0.86 1.73 6.85
CA GLY A 237 1.27 3.13 6.87
C GLY A 237 1.46 3.64 8.30
N HIS A 238 0.89 4.82 8.59
CA HIS A 238 0.89 5.50 9.89
C HIS A 238 2.27 5.99 10.39
N MET A 239 3.24 5.10 10.49
CA MET A 239 4.57 5.37 11.04
C MET A 239 5.43 6.09 10.00
N HIS A 240 5.42 7.42 9.97
CA HIS A 240 6.10 8.18 8.91
C HIS A 240 7.59 7.85 8.79
N LYS A 241 8.09 7.86 7.54
CA LYS A 241 9.51 7.65 7.21
C LYS A 241 10.42 8.66 7.90
N SER A 242 10.06 9.94 7.85
CA SER A 242 10.81 10.99 8.56
C SER A 242 10.42 10.98 10.03
N LEU A 243 11.40 10.77 10.92
CA LEU A 243 11.15 10.77 12.35
C LEU A 243 10.78 12.18 12.85
N ALA A 244 9.96 12.22 13.89
CA ALA A 244 9.53 13.41 14.58
C ALA A 244 10.74 14.25 15.03
N TYR A 245 10.55 15.57 15.04
CA TYR A 245 11.56 16.54 15.49
C TYR A 245 12.90 16.48 14.74
N GLY A 246 12.91 15.94 13.50
CA GLY A 246 14.12 15.82 12.70
C GLY A 246 15.05 14.70 13.17
N GLY A 247 14.50 13.66 13.83
CA GLY A 247 15.26 12.56 14.43
C GLY A 247 15.93 11.58 13.45
N GLY A 248 15.83 11.81 12.13
CA GLY A 248 16.37 10.94 11.09
C GLY A 248 15.30 10.18 10.32
N LEU A 249 15.65 8.99 9.82
CA LEU A 249 14.78 8.16 8.99
C LEU A 249 14.44 6.84 9.69
N ARG A 250 13.20 6.41 9.52
CA ARG A 250 12.66 5.13 9.97
C ARG A 250 13.07 4.01 9.02
N LYS A 251 13.28 2.81 9.57
CA LYS A 251 13.35 1.58 8.77
C LYS A 251 11.99 1.31 8.13
N MET A 252 11.95 1.20 6.81
CA MET A 252 10.70 0.99 6.07
C MET A 252 10.37 -0.48 5.82
N ILE A 253 11.31 -1.39 6.11
CA ILE A 253 11.13 -2.84 6.01
C ILE A 253 11.58 -3.57 7.27
N ALA A 254 10.89 -4.65 7.60
CA ALA A 254 11.31 -5.64 8.59
C ALA A 254 10.96 -7.05 8.10
N PHE A 255 11.59 -8.06 8.70
CA PHE A 255 11.41 -9.45 8.30
C PHE A 255 10.79 -10.26 9.45
N GLY A 256 9.80 -11.07 9.12
CA GLY A 256 9.25 -12.06 10.04
C GLY A 256 10.19 -13.25 10.24
N ALA A 257 9.75 -14.20 11.06
CA ALA A 257 10.49 -15.44 11.27
C ALA A 257 10.79 -16.14 9.94
N ASN A 258 12.01 -16.67 9.80
CA ASN A 258 12.50 -17.37 8.61
C ASN A 258 12.43 -16.55 7.29
N ASN A 259 12.31 -15.22 7.36
CA ASN A 259 12.19 -14.31 6.20
C ASN A 259 11.04 -14.66 5.23
N GLN A 260 10.00 -15.35 5.71
CA GLN A 260 8.85 -15.75 4.87
C GLN A 260 7.86 -14.61 4.66
N THR A 261 7.70 -13.74 5.66
CA THR A 261 6.85 -12.55 5.61
C THR A 261 7.72 -11.31 5.66
N ILE A 262 7.50 -10.38 4.73
CA ILE A 262 8.10 -9.04 4.78
C ILE A 262 7.06 -8.05 5.29
N TYR A 263 7.45 -7.26 6.29
CA TYR A 263 6.70 -6.12 6.78
C TYR A 263 7.15 -4.87 6.05
N LEU A 264 6.22 -4.19 5.40
CA LEU A 264 6.50 -3.02 4.57
C LEU A 264 5.67 -1.84 5.04
N ASN A 265 6.36 -0.76 5.39
CA ASN A 265 5.75 0.51 5.70
C ASN A 265 5.82 1.42 4.47
N GLY A 266 4.66 1.88 4.00
CA GLY A 266 4.52 2.76 2.84
C GLY A 266 4.36 4.24 3.19
N ALA A 267 4.51 4.66 4.46
CA ALA A 267 4.23 6.04 4.88
C ALA A 267 5.37 7.04 4.56
N VAL A 268 5.51 7.42 3.29
CA VAL A 268 6.43 8.47 2.84
C VAL A 268 5.75 9.84 2.85
N VAL A 269 6.33 10.78 3.58
CA VAL A 269 5.69 12.06 3.91
C VAL A 269 6.71 13.21 3.91
N PRO A 270 6.48 14.31 3.16
CA PRO A 270 5.40 14.48 2.17
C PRO A 270 5.56 13.50 0.99
N ARG A 271 4.44 13.06 0.40
CA ARG A 271 4.46 12.16 -0.78
C ARG A 271 4.52 12.90 -2.12
N VAL A 272 4.39 14.23 -2.11
CA VAL A 272 4.52 15.09 -3.28
C VAL A 272 5.60 16.13 -3.01
N LYS A 273 6.55 16.27 -3.92
CA LYS A 273 7.60 17.31 -3.87
C LYS A 273 7.72 18.01 -5.22
N PRO A 274 8.07 19.30 -5.29
CA PRO A 274 8.51 19.89 -6.54
C PRO A 274 9.71 19.12 -7.09
N ALA A 275 9.80 18.98 -8.41
CA ALA A 275 11.00 18.45 -9.04
C ALA A 275 12.24 19.22 -8.56
N GLU A 276 13.35 18.53 -8.31
CA GLU A 276 14.60 19.24 -8.02
C GLU A 276 14.91 20.16 -9.22
N ALA A 277 15.03 21.46 -8.95
CA ALA A 277 15.31 22.43 -10.00
C ALA A 277 16.60 21.99 -10.71
N MET A 278 16.50 21.68 -12.01
CA MET A 278 17.68 21.68 -12.87
C MET A 278 18.43 22.99 -12.60
N ASN A 279 19.70 22.89 -12.22
CA ASN A 279 20.55 24.02 -11.85
C ASN A 279 20.22 25.25 -12.73
N PRO A 280 19.88 26.41 -12.14
CA PRO A 280 19.60 27.62 -12.91
C PRO A 280 20.92 28.23 -13.37
N SER A 281 21.64 27.55 -14.26
CA SER A 281 22.88 28.03 -14.87
C SER A 281 22.79 28.11 -16.40
N THR A 282 21.59 28.10 -16.98
CA THR A 282 21.41 28.30 -18.43
C THR A 282 20.02 28.85 -18.76
N ILE A 283 19.65 30.00 -18.21
CA ILE A 283 18.59 30.83 -18.82
C ILE A 283 19.11 32.26 -18.91
N SER A 284 19.44 32.67 -20.14
CA SER A 284 19.77 34.04 -20.50
C SER A 284 18.59 34.96 -20.18
N THR A 285 18.90 36.11 -19.58
CA THR A 285 17.98 37.19 -19.28
C THR A 285 17.49 37.88 -20.55
N SER A 286 16.45 37.33 -21.18
CA SER A 286 15.58 38.08 -22.09
C SER A 286 14.35 37.24 -22.39
N GLU A 287 13.24 37.58 -21.72
CA GLU A 287 11.83 37.25 -21.99
C GLU A 287 11.12 37.11 -20.64
N ARG A 288 11.05 38.25 -19.96
CA ARG A 288 10.28 38.41 -18.73
C ARG A 288 9.28 39.53 -18.98
N ASP A 289 8.33 39.28 -19.87
CA ASP A 289 7.04 39.96 -19.90
C ASP A 289 6.11 39.23 -20.87
N GLU A 290 4.83 39.19 -20.49
CA GLU A 290 3.69 38.61 -21.22
C GLU A 290 3.51 37.09 -21.14
N LEU A 291 2.84 36.65 -20.06
CA LEU A 291 1.67 35.75 -20.10
C LEU A 291 1.20 35.50 -18.66
N GLN A 292 0.25 36.31 -18.22
CA GLN A 292 -0.46 36.16 -16.97
C GLN A 292 -1.73 35.32 -17.24
N GLU A 293 -1.58 34.02 -17.51
CA GLU A 293 -2.71 33.08 -17.56
C GLU A 293 -2.25 31.62 -17.41
N SER A 294 -2.89 30.89 -16.50
CA SER A 294 -2.52 29.58 -15.92
C SER A 294 -1.25 29.60 -15.07
N ALA A 295 -1.42 29.51 -13.75
CA ALA A 295 -0.33 29.08 -12.88
C ALA A 295 -0.07 27.60 -13.22
N SER A 296 0.78 27.34 -14.22
CA SER A 296 1.31 25.99 -14.45
C SER A 296 2.09 25.63 -13.20
N VAL A 297 1.47 24.86 -12.31
CA VAL A 297 2.19 24.21 -11.22
C VAL A 297 3.32 23.45 -11.91
N GLY A 298 4.56 23.82 -11.58
CA GLY A 298 5.75 23.18 -12.18
C GLY A 298 5.71 21.66 -11.99
N PRO A 299 6.55 20.91 -12.70
CA PRO A 299 6.51 19.46 -12.62
C PRO A 299 6.70 18.98 -11.17
N MET A 300 5.84 18.05 -10.75
CA MET A 300 5.76 17.58 -9.37
C MET A 300 6.08 16.09 -9.34
N SER A 301 6.91 15.69 -8.39
CA SER A 301 7.28 14.31 -8.16
C SER A 301 6.41 13.69 -7.10
N ARG A 302 6.06 12.41 -7.30
CA ARG A 302 5.14 11.65 -6.47
C ARG A 302 5.81 10.37 -5.99
N ALA A 303 5.82 10.17 -4.67
CA ALA A 303 6.35 8.97 -4.06
C ALA A 303 5.39 7.79 -4.22
N PHE A 304 5.94 6.64 -4.57
CA PHE A 304 5.31 5.33 -4.52
C PHE A 304 6.27 4.33 -3.89
N THR A 305 5.74 3.26 -3.32
CA THR A 305 6.53 2.07 -3.03
C THR A 305 6.08 1.00 -4.01
N THR A 306 6.98 0.28 -4.67
CA THR A 306 6.65 -0.81 -5.58
C THR A 306 7.13 -2.12 -4.99
N VAL A 307 6.36 -3.19 -5.20
CA VAL A 307 6.74 -4.55 -4.83
C VAL A 307 6.53 -5.46 -6.02
N ASP A 308 7.61 -6.14 -6.41
CA ASP A 308 7.58 -7.17 -7.43
C ASP A 308 7.29 -8.50 -6.73
N LEU A 309 6.17 -9.12 -7.09
CA LEU A 309 5.79 -10.44 -6.63
C LEU A 309 5.94 -11.45 -7.77
N PHE A 310 6.56 -12.58 -7.47
CA PHE A 310 6.68 -13.69 -8.40
C PHE A 310 6.38 -14.99 -7.67
N ASP A 311 5.40 -15.72 -8.19
CA ASP A 311 4.96 -17.01 -7.64
C ASP A 311 4.74 -16.97 -6.11
N GLY A 312 3.99 -15.96 -5.67
CA GLY A 312 3.68 -15.75 -4.26
C GLY A 312 4.84 -15.31 -3.38
N THR A 313 6.02 -15.00 -3.93
CA THR A 313 7.20 -14.52 -3.19
C THR A 313 7.57 -13.09 -3.57
N VAL A 314 8.02 -12.29 -2.59
CA VAL A 314 8.55 -10.95 -2.84
C VAL A 314 9.94 -11.03 -3.46
N GLU A 315 10.11 -10.47 -4.65
CA GLU A 315 11.38 -10.44 -5.39
C GLU A 315 12.11 -9.11 -5.22
N LYS A 316 11.39 -8.00 -5.15
CA LYS A 316 11.97 -6.66 -5.03
C LYS A 316 11.00 -5.72 -4.34
N ILE A 317 11.53 -4.83 -3.53
CA ILE A 317 10.81 -3.68 -2.97
C ILE A 317 11.62 -2.43 -3.29
N SER A 318 10.99 -1.43 -3.88
CA SER A 318 11.60 -0.13 -4.13
C SER A 318 10.72 1.00 -3.64
N GLU A 319 11.34 2.09 -3.19
CA GLU A 319 10.70 3.39 -3.14
C GLU A 319 11.04 4.13 -4.43
N VAL A 320 10.04 4.67 -5.11
CA VAL A 320 10.19 5.36 -6.38
C VAL A 320 9.57 6.75 -6.33
N TRP A 321 10.23 7.72 -6.95
CA TRP A 321 9.66 9.03 -7.23
C TRP A 321 9.35 9.11 -8.71
N VAL A 322 8.10 9.39 -9.05
CA VAL A 322 7.65 9.58 -10.43
C VAL A 322 7.39 11.05 -10.65
N LEU A 323 8.16 11.65 -11.56
CA LEU A 323 7.97 13.02 -12.01
C LEU A 323 6.78 13.07 -12.96
N VAL A 324 5.81 13.94 -12.69
CA VAL A 324 4.68 14.20 -13.59
C VAL A 324 4.80 15.64 -14.12
N SER A 325 4.83 15.77 -15.44
CA SER A 325 4.98 17.03 -16.16
C SER A 325 3.99 17.08 -17.33
N GLY A 326 2.89 17.81 -17.15
CA GLY A 326 1.84 17.90 -18.16
C GLY A 326 1.20 16.53 -18.45
N ALA A 327 1.45 15.97 -19.63
CA ALA A 327 0.95 14.66 -20.05
C ALA A 327 1.98 13.53 -19.90
N GLN A 328 3.21 13.83 -19.48
CA GLN A 328 4.29 12.86 -19.34
C GLN A 328 4.50 12.49 -17.88
N ALA A 329 4.88 11.23 -17.66
CA ALA A 329 5.35 10.74 -16.38
C ALA A 329 6.63 9.91 -16.60
N GLU A 330 7.64 10.11 -15.74
CA GLU A 330 8.92 9.41 -15.82
C GLU A 330 9.48 9.12 -14.42
N LEU A 331 10.38 8.14 -14.33
CA LEU A 331 11.07 7.81 -13.09
C LEU A 331 12.12 8.89 -12.80
N GLU A 332 11.96 9.60 -11.68
CA GLU A 332 12.95 10.56 -11.19
C GLU A 332 14.02 9.86 -10.35
N GLU A 333 13.59 9.03 -9.40
CA GLU A 333 14.46 8.39 -8.42
C GLU A 333 13.92 7.00 -8.06
N GLU A 334 14.83 6.03 -7.88
CA GLU A 334 14.51 4.71 -7.34
C GLU A 334 15.51 4.35 -6.24
N THR A 335 15.00 4.01 -5.06
CA THR A 335 15.75 3.43 -3.96
C THR A 335 15.27 1.99 -3.72
N VAL A 336 16.12 1.01 -4.03
CA VAL A 336 15.82 -0.41 -3.78
C VAL A 336 15.98 -0.71 -2.28
N LEU A 337 14.88 -1.03 -1.61
CA LEU A 337 14.85 -1.40 -0.20
C LEU A 337 15.16 -2.88 0.02
N TYR A 338 14.69 -3.73 -0.89
CA TYR A 338 14.91 -5.16 -0.84
C TYR A 338 15.02 -5.72 -2.25
N LYS A 339 15.89 -6.72 -2.40
CA LYS A 339 15.98 -7.55 -3.60
C LYS A 339 16.33 -8.96 -3.16
N ARG A 340 15.54 -9.94 -3.60
CA ARG A 340 15.78 -11.34 -3.30
C ARG A 340 17.18 -11.73 -3.81
N PRO A 341 18.03 -12.34 -2.97
CA PRO A 341 19.31 -12.86 -3.43
C PRO A 341 19.09 -13.87 -4.55
N CYS A 342 19.82 -13.72 -5.64
CA CYS A 342 19.80 -14.70 -6.72
C CYS A 342 20.56 -15.94 -6.21
N GLU A 343 19.87 -17.04 -5.93
CA GLU A 343 20.51 -18.32 -5.65
C GLU A 343 21.33 -18.68 -6.89
N HIS A 344 22.65 -18.62 -6.76
CA HIS A 344 23.55 -19.16 -7.78
C HIS A 344 23.41 -20.67 -7.69
N MET A 345 22.65 -21.26 -8.62
CA MET A 345 22.59 -22.71 -8.82
C MET A 345 23.96 -23.27 -9.21
#